data_AF-A0A9W9YIH4-F1
#
_entry.id   AF-A0A9W9YIH4-F1
#
_cell.length_a   1.000
_cell.length_b   1.000
_cell.length_c   1.000
_cell.angle_alpha   90.00
_cell.angle_beta   90.00
_cell.angle_gamma   90.00
#
_symmetry.space_group_name_H-M   'P 1'
#
loop_
_entity.id
_entity.type
_entity.pdbx_description
1 polymer ?
#
loop_
_entity_poly.entity_id
_entity_poly.type
_entity_poly.pdbx_seq_one_letter_code
_entity_poly.pdbx_strand_id
1 'polypeptide(L)'
;ACLSIPSWFDKNPLKIWRDRLFNRNLSATEESIDKAIYNYGQGSFRVRKILHKILTGEGVEMSVIGGSNSAGGGIPDHRQLYRQLFRQWWNHVILPYTGSKLTIENVSLGGNGSDFFSKITKLSN
;
A
#
# COMPACT_ATOMS: atom_id res chain seq x y z
N ALA A 1 3.40 7.72 -26.42
CA ALA A 1 2.31 6.72 -26.50
C ALA A 1 1.53 6.77 -25.19
N CYS A 2 0.21 6.98 -25.24
CA CYS A 2 -0.64 6.93 -24.06
C CYS A 2 -0.79 5.45 -23.68
N LEU A 3 -0.13 5.01 -22.60
CA LEU A 3 -0.33 3.65 -22.08
C LEU A 3 -1.76 3.59 -21.54
N SER A 4 -2.66 2.96 -22.29
CA SER A 4 -3.99 2.64 -21.79
C SER A 4 -3.83 1.73 -20.57
N ILE A 5 -4.41 2.16 -19.46
CA ILE A 5 -4.45 1.38 -18.23
C ILE A 5 -5.19 0.07 -18.58
N PRO A 6 -4.57 -1.11 -18.39
CA PRO A 6 -5.22 -2.37 -18.70
C PRO A 6 -6.54 -2.51 -17.93
N SER A 7 -7.59 -3.07 -18.55
CA SER A 7 -8.93 -3.19 -17.95
C SER A 7 -8.97 -3.99 -16.64
N TRP A 8 -7.95 -4.81 -16.36
CA TRP A 8 -7.80 -5.51 -15.09
C TRP A 8 -7.35 -4.59 -13.94
N PHE A 9 -6.69 -3.47 -14.23
CA PHE A 9 -6.26 -2.47 -13.24
C PHE A 9 -7.45 -1.64 -12.73
N ASP A 10 -8.52 -1.58 -13.51
CA ASP A 10 -9.82 -1.00 -13.16
C ASP A 10 -10.65 -1.91 -12.23
N LYS A 11 -10.15 -3.12 -11.92
CA LYS A 11 -10.75 -3.93 -10.85
C LYS A 11 -10.56 -3.18 -9.55
N ASN A 12 -11.64 -2.59 -9.03
CA ASN A 12 -11.65 -1.86 -7.77
C ASN A 12 -10.86 -2.66 -6.73
N PRO A 13 -9.67 -2.17 -6.30
CA PRO A 13 -8.82 -2.90 -5.38
C PRO A 13 -9.59 -3.23 -4.09
N LEU A 14 -10.52 -2.35 -3.72
CA LEU A 14 -11.38 -2.44 -2.56
C LEU A 14 -12.36 -3.60 -2.63
N LYS A 15 -12.66 -4.18 -3.80
CA LYS A 15 -13.53 -5.38 -3.88
C LYS A 15 -12.91 -6.57 -3.16
N ILE A 16 -11.60 -6.73 -3.22
CA ILE A 16 -10.86 -7.78 -2.49
C ILE A 16 -10.71 -7.45 -1.02
N TRP A 17 -10.57 -6.15 -0.70
CA TRP A 17 -10.66 -5.70 0.69
C TRP A 17 -12.07 -5.86 1.24
N ARG A 18 -13.13 -5.75 0.43
CA ARG A 18 -14.52 -5.99 0.80
C ARG A 18 -14.67 -7.42 1.32
N ASP A 19 -14.17 -8.40 0.58
CA ASP A 19 -14.32 -9.81 0.99
C ASP A 19 -13.50 -10.16 2.25
N ARG A 20 -12.43 -9.42 2.58
CA ARG A 20 -11.58 -9.67 3.77
C ARG A 20 -11.91 -8.78 4.97
N LEU A 21 -12.29 -7.53 4.73
CA LEU A 21 -12.67 -6.56 5.76
C LEU A 21 -14.07 -6.86 6.28
N PHE A 22 -15.01 -7.38 5.47
CA PHE A 22 -16.38 -7.62 5.93
C PHE A 22 -16.53 -8.81 6.89
N ASN A 23 -15.49 -9.61 7.11
CA ASN A 23 -15.43 -10.54 8.25
C ASN A 23 -15.10 -9.83 9.59
N ARG A 24 -14.89 -8.51 9.57
CA ARG A 24 -14.80 -7.64 10.75
C ARG A 24 -15.58 -6.36 10.46
N ASN A 25 -16.77 -6.19 11.05
CA ASN A 25 -17.58 -4.95 11.08
C ASN A 25 -16.75 -3.65 10.93
N LEU A 26 -16.43 -3.29 9.69
CA LEU A 26 -15.72 -2.07 9.34
C LEU A 26 -16.75 -1.27 8.57
N SER A 27 -17.29 -0.24 9.22
CA SER A 27 -18.32 0.66 8.73
C SER A 27 -17.84 1.56 7.57
N ALA A 28 -16.84 1.13 6.81
CA ALA A 28 -16.26 1.88 5.72
C ALA A 28 -17.16 1.74 4.47
N THR A 29 -17.81 2.84 4.09
CA THR A 29 -18.58 2.97 2.84
C THR A 29 -17.67 3.42 1.69
N GLU A 30 -18.07 3.22 0.44
CA GLU A 30 -17.34 3.76 -0.74
C GLU A 30 -17.13 5.27 -0.60
N GLU A 31 -18.15 6.00 -0.15
CA GLU A 31 -18.06 7.43 0.14
C GLU A 31 -16.99 7.77 1.20
N SER A 32 -16.87 6.96 2.27
CA SER A 32 -15.85 7.17 3.29
C SER A 32 -14.44 6.93 2.76
N ILE A 33 -14.30 6.04 1.77
CA ILE A 33 -13.02 5.73 1.13
C ILE A 33 -12.64 6.85 0.17
N ASP A 34 -13.58 7.34 -0.64
CA ASP A 34 -13.37 8.49 -1.52
C ASP A 34 -12.98 9.74 -0.73
N LYS A 35 -13.65 9.98 0.41
CA LYS A 35 -13.30 11.08 1.33
C LYS A 35 -11.94 10.89 2.01
N ALA A 36 -11.48 9.65 2.19
CA ALA A 36 -10.17 9.37 2.73
C ALA A 36 -9.03 9.66 1.74
N ILE A 37 -9.33 9.83 0.45
CA ILE A 37 -8.37 10.28 -0.56
C ILE A 37 -8.18 11.80 -0.41
N TYR A 38 -7.33 12.19 0.53
CA TYR A 38 -7.10 13.60 0.86
C TYR A 38 -6.33 14.37 -0.23
N ASN A 39 -5.43 13.71 -0.95
CA ASN A 39 -4.64 14.32 -2.00
C ASN A 39 -4.27 13.27 -3.06
N TYR A 40 -4.78 13.41 -4.28
CA TYR A 40 -4.41 12.56 -5.42
C TYR A 40 -2.93 12.66 -5.78
N GLY A 41 -2.23 13.67 -5.25
CA GLY A 41 -0.93 14.09 -5.75
C GLY A 41 -1.09 14.67 -7.15
N GLN A 42 -0.32 15.72 -7.45
CA GLN A 42 -0.21 16.23 -8.81
C GLN A 42 0.46 15.17 -9.70
N GLY A 43 -0.30 14.21 -10.24
CA GLY A 43 0.10 13.23 -11.26
C GLY A 43 1.58 12.86 -11.26
N SER A 44 2.13 12.57 -10.07
CA SER A 44 3.54 12.85 -9.86
C SER A 44 4.40 11.95 -10.75
N PHE A 45 5.46 12.51 -11.32
CA PHE A 45 6.41 11.75 -12.14
C PHE A 45 6.86 10.45 -11.44
N ARG A 46 6.94 10.46 -10.10
CA ARG A 46 7.24 9.30 -9.27
C ARG A 46 6.17 8.20 -9.36
N VAL A 47 4.89 8.54 -9.27
CA VAL A 47 3.79 7.57 -9.41
C VAL A 47 3.78 6.98 -10.82
N ARG A 48 3.98 7.81 -11.86
CA ARG A 48 4.09 7.32 -13.25
C ARG A 48 5.29 6.40 -13.46
N LYS A 49 6.44 6.73 -12.87
CA LYS A 49 7.64 5.88 -12.94
C LYS A 49 7.42 4.54 -12.25
N ILE A 50 6.79 4.53 -11.07
CA ILE A 50 6.42 3.30 -10.37
C ILE A 50 5.44 2.48 -11.23
N LEU A 51 4.41 3.11 -11.80
CA LEU A 51 3.47 2.43 -12.69
C LEU A 51 4.17 1.81 -13.89
N HIS A 52 5.13 2.53 -14.50
CA HIS A 52 5.93 1.97 -15.59
C HIS A 52 6.69 0.72 -15.14
N LYS A 53 7.40 0.78 -14.01
CA LYS A 53 8.11 -0.39 -13.44
C LYS A 53 7.17 -1.59 -13.23
N ILE A 54 5.98 -1.32 -12.71
CA ILE A 54 4.97 -2.37 -12.49
C ILE A 54 4.57 -2.99 -13.83
N LEU A 55 4.23 -2.16 -14.82
CA LEU A 55 3.77 -2.63 -16.14
C LEU A 55 4.88 -3.35 -16.93
N THR A 56 6.15 -3.09 -16.65
CA THR A 56 7.30 -3.83 -17.22
C THR A 56 7.67 -5.08 -16.41
N GLY A 57 6.93 -5.40 -15.35
CA GLY A 57 7.15 -6.57 -14.50
C GLY A 57 8.33 -6.45 -13.54
N GLU A 58 8.90 -5.25 -13.40
CA GLU A 58 9.97 -5.01 -12.45
C GLU A 58 9.44 -5.11 -11.01
N GLY A 59 10.28 -5.67 -10.12
CA GLY A 59 10.01 -5.66 -8.69
C GLY A 59 9.91 -4.24 -8.14
N VAL A 60 8.98 -4.06 -7.20
CA VAL A 60 8.83 -2.81 -6.45
C VAL A 60 8.97 -3.08 -4.96
N GLU A 61 9.56 -2.11 -4.27
CA GLU A 61 9.74 -2.16 -2.84
C GLU A 61 8.91 -1.06 -2.18
N MET A 62 8.22 -1.43 -1.11
CA MET A 62 7.49 -0.50 -0.25
C MET A 62 8.15 -0.49 1.13
N SER A 63 8.73 0.65 1.48
CA SER A 63 9.13 0.94 2.85
C SER A 63 7.94 1.48 3.64
N VAL A 64 7.68 0.88 4.81
CA VAL A 64 6.65 1.32 5.77
C VAL A 64 7.34 1.97 6.95
N ILE A 65 7.08 3.27 7.11
CA ILE A 65 7.59 4.09 8.21
C ILE A 65 6.38 4.60 9.00
N GLY A 66 6.36 4.39 10.31
CA GLY A 66 5.28 4.87 11.15
C GLY A 66 5.34 4.39 12.59
N GLY A 67 4.35 4.82 13.37
CA GLY A 67 4.24 4.54 14.80
C GLY A 67 3.70 3.13 15.11
N SER A 68 3.03 3.01 16.26
CA SER A 68 2.49 1.74 16.78
C SER A 68 1.57 1.00 15.81
N ASN A 69 0.73 1.70 15.06
CA ASN A 69 -0.16 1.08 14.06
C ASN A 69 0.61 0.42 12.92
N SER A 70 1.70 1.04 12.48
CA SER A 70 2.58 0.51 11.44
C SER A 70 3.50 -0.58 11.97
N ALA A 71 3.88 -0.53 13.26
CA ALA A 71 4.59 -1.60 13.94
C ALA A 71 3.70 -2.85 14.11
N GLY A 72 2.41 -2.65 14.39
CA GLY A 72 1.42 -3.71 14.58
C GLY A 72 0.85 -3.81 16.00
N GLY A 73 0.91 -2.72 16.77
CA GLY A 73 0.36 -2.67 18.13
C GLY A 73 -1.11 -3.09 18.16
N GLY A 74 -1.45 -3.99 19.08
CA GLY A 74 -2.82 -4.47 19.28
C GLY A 74 -3.32 -5.47 18.24
N ILE A 75 -2.52 -5.87 17.24
CA ILE A 75 -2.90 -6.91 16.28
C ILE A 75 -2.17 -8.21 16.62
N PRO A 76 -2.87 -9.26 17.12
CA PRO A 76 -2.23 -10.50 17.58
C PRO A 76 -1.70 -11.36 16.42
N ASP A 77 -2.35 -11.32 15.26
CA ASP A 77 -1.90 -12.04 14.07
C ASP A 77 -1.20 -11.07 13.11
N HIS A 78 0.12 -11.21 13.03
CA HIS A 78 0.95 -10.36 12.16
C HIS A 78 0.61 -10.50 10.66
N ARG A 79 -0.13 -11.53 10.24
CA ARG A 79 -0.62 -11.65 8.85
C ARG A 79 -1.76 -10.67 8.53
N GLN A 80 -2.39 -10.11 9.56
CA GLN A 80 -3.49 -9.14 9.45
C GLN A 80 -3.03 -7.69 9.55
N LEU A 81 -1.72 -7.44 9.66
CA LEU A 81 -1.17 -6.10 9.59
C LEU A 81 -1.45 -5.51 8.20
N TYR A 82 -1.85 -4.23 8.12
CA TYR A 82 -2.26 -3.63 6.85
C TYR A 82 -1.19 -3.77 5.76
N ARG A 83 0.10 -3.68 6.11
CA ARG A 83 1.22 -3.90 5.18
C ARG A 83 1.23 -5.32 4.62
N GLN A 84 0.90 -6.31 5.44
CA GLN A 84 0.81 -7.71 4.99
C GLN A 84 -0.44 -7.95 4.15
N LEU A 85 -1.58 -7.36 4.53
CA LEU A 85 -2.80 -7.41 3.73
C LEU A 85 -2.60 -6.75 2.36
N PHE A 86 -1.88 -5.62 2.31
CA PHE A 86 -1.51 -4.95 1.06
C PHE A 86 -0.61 -5.82 0.18
N ARG A 87 0.39 -6.50 0.75
CA ARG A 87 1.20 -7.49 0.03
C ARG A 87 0.37 -8.65 -0.52
N GLN A 88 -0.57 -9.16 0.25
CA GLN A 88 -1.43 -10.25 -0.18
C GLN A 88 -2.37 -9.80 -1.31
N TRP A 89 -2.91 -8.59 -1.23
CA TRP A 89 -3.67 -7.97 -2.31
C TRP A 89 -2.79 -7.81 -3.57
N TRP A 90 -1.57 -7.30 -3.42
CA TRP A 90 -0.63 -7.13 -4.53
C TRP A 90 -0.34 -8.44 -5.26
N ASN A 91 -0.04 -9.50 -4.52
CA ASN A 91 0.24 -10.81 -5.08
C ASN A 91 -0.98 -11.44 -5.79
N HIS A 92 -2.19 -11.02 -5.42
CA HIS A 92 -3.41 -11.53 -6.03
C HIS A 92 -3.83 -10.70 -7.26
N VAL A 93 -3.59 -9.39 -7.25
CA VAL A 93 -4.14 -8.47 -8.26
C VAL A 93 -3.11 -7.96 -9.24
N ILE A 94 -1.87 -7.75 -8.81
CA ILE A 94 -0.85 -7.10 -9.63
C ILE A 94 0.10 -8.16 -10.20
N LEU A 95 0.63 -9.00 -9.32
CA LEU A 95 1.65 -10.00 -9.70
C LEU A 95 1.22 -10.92 -10.85
N PRO A 96 -0.01 -11.48 -10.91
CA PRO A 96 -0.38 -12.43 -11.96
C PRO A 96 -0.45 -11.80 -13.36
N TYR A 97 -0.72 -10.50 -13.44
CA TYR A 97 -0.91 -9.80 -14.72
C TYR A 97 0.31 -9.03 -15.19
N THR A 98 1.24 -8.73 -14.27
CA THR A 98 2.40 -7.89 -14.57
C THR A 98 3.73 -8.61 -14.35
N GLY A 99 3.78 -9.64 -13.52
CA GLY A 99 5.02 -10.22 -13.02
C GLY A 99 5.71 -9.37 -11.93
N SER A 100 5.19 -8.18 -11.63
CA SER A 100 5.77 -7.28 -10.63
C SER A 100 5.52 -7.78 -9.21
N LYS A 101 6.60 -8.18 -8.53
CA LYS A 101 6.57 -8.61 -7.12
C LYS A 101 6.74 -7.40 -6.18
N LEU A 102 5.96 -7.39 -5.10
CA LEU A 102 6.11 -6.42 -4.01
C LEU A 102 6.95 -6.99 -2.87
N THR A 103 8.04 -6.32 -2.53
CA THR A 103 8.77 -6.48 -1.27
C THR A 103 8.35 -5.37 -0.29
N ILE A 104 8.32 -5.69 1.00
CA ILE A 104 7.95 -4.73 2.04
C ILE A 104 9.03 -4.70 3.11
N GLU A 105 9.62 -3.53 3.30
CA GLU A 105 10.48 -3.25 4.45
C GLU A 105 9.69 -2.48 5.51
N ASN A 106 9.83 -2.86 6.78
CA ASN A 106 9.12 -2.21 7.87
C ASN A 106 10.09 -1.56 8.84
N VAL A 107 10.14 -0.24 8.81
CA VAL A 107 10.98 0.60 9.69
C VAL A 107 10.12 1.27 10.76
N SER A 108 9.01 0.64 11.14
CA SER A 108 8.04 1.20 12.09
C SER A 108 8.41 0.87 13.54
N LEU A 109 8.18 1.83 14.44
CA LEU A 109 8.48 1.69 15.86
C LEU A 109 7.33 2.24 16.71
N GLY A 110 6.85 1.43 17.66
CA GLY A 110 5.76 1.82 18.56
C GLY A 110 6.16 2.95 19.50
N GLY A 111 5.19 3.81 19.85
CA GLY A 111 5.41 4.94 20.78
C GLY A 111 6.08 6.17 20.17
N ASN A 112 6.41 6.15 18.88
CA ASN A 112 7.15 7.23 18.23
C ASN A 112 6.30 8.03 17.22
N GLY A 113 6.44 9.36 17.28
CA GLY A 113 5.86 10.30 16.33
C GLY A 113 6.74 10.54 15.09
N SER A 114 6.25 11.33 14.14
CA SER A 114 6.92 11.65 12.87
C SER A 114 8.33 12.24 13.03
N ASP A 115 8.58 12.99 14.10
CA ASP A 115 9.86 13.66 14.35
C ASP A 115 11.01 12.69 14.59
N PHE A 116 10.71 11.52 15.17
CA PHE A 116 11.68 10.46 15.37
C PHE A 116 12.16 9.88 14.03
N PHE A 117 11.23 9.61 13.12
CA PHE A 117 11.54 9.04 11.80
C PHE A 117 12.26 10.04 10.87
N SER A 118 11.93 11.33 10.97
CA SER A 118 12.63 12.40 10.24
C SER A 118 14.12 12.46 10.58
N LYS A 119 14.49 12.18 11.84
CA LYS A 119 15.90 12.14 12.27
C LYS A 119 16.64 10.91 11.72
N ILE A 120 16.01 9.74 11.73
CA ILE A 120 16.68 8.49 11.32
C ILE A 120 16.84 8.42 9.80
N THR A 121 15.83 8.84 9.04
CA THR A 121 15.90 8.89 7.57
C THR A 121 16.90 9.92 7.03
N LYS A 122 17.24 10.95 7.81
CA LYS A 122 18.29 11.92 7.47
C LYS A 122 19.71 11.41 7.75
N LEU A 123 19.87 10.43 8.63
CA LEU A 123 21.18 9.85 8.97
C LEU A 123 21.55 8.66 8.07
N SER A 124 20.59 8.12 7.32
CA SER A 124 20.76 6.99 6.40
C SER A 124 21.00 7.38 4.94
N ASN A 125 21.10 8.68 4.64
CA ASN A 125 21.47 9.24 3.33
C ASN A 125 22.76 10.05 3.44
#